data_AF-A0A0S3R229-F1
#
_entry.id   AF-A0A0S3R229-F1
#
_cell.length_a   1.000
_cell.length_b   1.000
_cell.length_c   1.000
_cell.angle_alpha   90.00
_cell.angle_beta   90.00
_cell.angle_gamma   90.00
#
_symmetry.space_group_name_H-M   'P 1'
#
loop_
_entity.id
_entity.type
_entity.pdbx_description
1 polymer ?
#
loop_
_entity_poly.entity_id
_entity_poly.type
_entity_poly.pdbx_seq_one_letter_code
_entity_poly.pdbx_strand_id
1 'polypeptide(L)'
;MPSSDHRRLRHAVVAWMLIALLGCEVGEALKVPFRVNDVLPVLPRQISWPVLNNLHSAVDLLPYFVGSLTPSNASIKWKGACFYDNTAKIELSPASQGAVLYVKTEAAHSWTCMDLYVFATPYRITWDYYFSSREHTLKFDSWEEPAELEYVKQHGVSVFLMPSGMLGTLLSLIDVLPLFSNTGWGQNANLEFLKKHMGATFEKRSQPWRAYIDPSDVHSGDFLAVSKIRGRWGGFETLEKWVTGSFAGHTAVCLKDELGNLWVGESGHENEKGEEIIVAIPWEEWWELALKDNSNPQIALLPLHPEIRAKFNNTAAWEYARSMSGKPYGYHNMIFSWIDTVADNYPPPLDAHLVISVMSMWTRLQPAYSANMWNEALNKRLGTEGLDLHDIIVETEKRGIPFDELLTIPEQDEWEYSDGKSTTCVAFILSMYKEAGVFGPISSSIQVTEFTIRDAYMLRIFEDNQTRLPRWCNNENDQLPFCQILGEYRMELPGYNTLDPYANMNEYCPSLPPIYDRPSRC
;
A
#
# COMPACT_ATOMS: atom_id res chain seq x y z
N MET A 1 61.76 2.33 32.64
CA MET A 1 60.45 2.03 33.25
C MET A 1 59.38 2.61 32.33
N PRO A 2 58.60 1.77 31.61
CA PRO A 2 58.35 2.05 30.20
C PRO A 2 56.97 2.67 29.93
N SER A 3 56.96 3.91 29.43
CA SER A 3 55.82 4.58 28.80
C SER A 3 55.95 4.66 27.27
N SER A 4 56.89 3.91 26.68
CA SER A 4 57.21 3.96 25.24
C SER A 4 56.51 2.90 24.37
N ASP A 5 55.80 1.94 24.96
CA ASP A 5 55.23 0.79 24.24
C ASP A 5 53.85 1.07 23.60
N HIS A 6 53.02 1.88 24.25
CA HIS A 6 51.66 2.16 23.76
C HIS A 6 51.61 3.07 22.52
N ARG A 7 52.62 3.92 22.30
CA ARG A 7 52.71 4.76 21.10
C ARG A 7 53.14 3.97 19.86
N ARG A 8 54.06 3.02 20.03
CA ARG A 8 54.49 2.12 18.94
C ARG A 8 53.38 1.17 18.52
N LEU A 9 52.61 0.65 19.47
CA LEU A 9 51.46 -0.20 19.18
C LEU A 9 50.36 0.56 18.42
N ARG A 10 50.05 1.80 18.81
CA ARG A 10 49.08 2.65 18.07
C ARG A 10 49.54 2.99 16.65
N HIS A 11 50.82 3.28 16.45
CA HIS A 11 51.33 3.58 15.10
C HIS A 11 51.43 2.32 14.24
N ALA A 12 51.72 1.15 14.83
CA ALA A 12 51.68 -0.14 14.14
C ALA A 12 50.25 -0.53 13.72
N VAL A 13 49.24 -0.27 14.56
CA VAL A 13 47.83 -0.52 14.24
C VAL A 13 47.31 0.42 13.16
N VAL A 14 47.67 1.70 13.20
CA VAL A 14 47.29 2.67 12.15
C VAL A 14 48.03 2.38 10.84
N ALA A 15 49.29 1.96 10.90
CA ALA A 15 50.02 1.50 9.71
C ALA A 15 49.44 0.21 9.14
N TRP A 16 48.99 -0.74 9.97
CA TRP A 16 48.27 -1.93 9.52
C TRP A 16 46.91 -1.60 8.88
N MET A 17 46.15 -0.65 9.43
CA MET A 17 44.90 -0.19 8.80
C MET A 17 45.15 0.52 7.47
N LEU A 18 46.21 1.34 7.38
CA LEU A 18 46.57 2.03 6.14
C LEU A 18 47.13 1.07 5.08
N ILE A 19 47.86 0.02 5.47
CA ILE A 19 48.33 -1.04 4.56
C ILE A 19 47.15 -1.90 4.08
N ALA A 20 46.15 -2.17 4.94
CA ALA A 20 44.90 -2.81 4.53
C ALA A 20 44.04 -1.95 3.59
N LEU A 21 44.24 -0.62 3.60
CA LEU A 21 43.59 0.33 2.71
C LEU A 21 44.35 0.58 1.39
N LEU A 22 45.63 0.19 1.28
CA LEU A 22 46.53 0.60 0.17
C LEU A 22 47.29 -0.53 -0.57
N GLY A 23 47.01 -1.82 -0.35
CA GLY A 23 47.52 -2.91 -1.21
C GLY A 23 46.57 -4.11 -1.20
N CYS A 24 46.26 -4.83 -2.28
CA CYS A 24 46.95 -5.06 -3.54
C CYS A 24 45.92 -5.38 -4.64
N GLU A 25 46.04 -4.77 -5.83
CA GLU A 25 45.52 -5.33 -7.07
C GLU A 25 46.36 -6.55 -7.48
N VAL A 26 46.04 -7.73 -6.96
CA VAL A 26 46.54 -9.01 -7.51
C VAL A 26 45.41 -10.05 -7.37
N GLY A 27 45.08 -10.69 -8.48
CA GLY A 27 43.91 -11.54 -8.65
C GLY A 27 43.86 -12.75 -7.71
N GLU A 28 42.85 -12.74 -6.84
CA GLU A 28 41.90 -13.78 -6.46
C GLU A 28 41.05 -13.13 -5.36
N ALA A 29 39.72 -13.19 -5.46
CA ALA A 29 38.82 -12.43 -4.60
C ALA A 29 38.92 -12.87 -3.12
N LEU A 30 39.83 -12.26 -2.36
CA LEU A 30 39.91 -12.42 -0.91
C LEU A 30 38.61 -11.84 -0.30
N LYS A 31 37.75 -12.72 0.21
CA LYS A 31 36.52 -12.32 0.90
C LYS A 31 36.89 -11.42 2.09
N VAL A 32 36.46 -10.16 2.04
CA VAL A 32 36.64 -9.22 3.14
C VAL A 32 35.86 -9.70 4.37
N PRO A 33 36.40 -9.56 5.59
CA PRO A 33 35.72 -10.04 6.79
C PRO A 33 34.37 -9.34 7.02
N PHE A 34 34.25 -8.08 6.57
CA PHE A 34 33.01 -7.30 6.60
C PHE A 34 32.98 -6.34 5.40
N ARG A 35 31.81 -6.07 4.82
CA ARG A 35 31.61 -4.88 3.98
C ARG A 35 31.13 -3.72 4.84
N VAL A 36 31.33 -2.48 4.38
CA VAL A 36 30.91 -1.26 5.11
C VAL A 36 29.43 -1.34 5.51
N ASN A 37 28.57 -1.86 4.63
CA ASN A 37 27.14 -2.08 4.88
C ASN A 37 26.84 -3.08 6.00
N ASP A 38 27.72 -4.06 6.25
CA ASP A 38 27.52 -5.08 7.28
C ASP A 38 27.89 -4.57 8.69
N VAL A 39 28.77 -3.57 8.77
CA VAL A 39 29.26 -3.00 10.04
C VAL A 39 28.49 -1.75 10.44
N LEU A 40 27.85 -1.07 9.46
CA LEU A 40 27.07 0.15 9.67
C LEU A 40 26.05 0.03 10.82
N PRO A 41 25.26 -1.06 10.96
CA PRO A 41 24.35 -1.24 12.10
C PRO A 41 25.02 -1.28 13.49
N VAL A 42 26.31 -1.63 13.55
CA VAL A 42 27.06 -1.84 14.81
C VAL A 42 27.87 -0.59 15.19
N LEU A 43 27.98 0.39 14.28
CA LEU A 43 28.69 1.64 14.53
C LEU A 43 27.85 2.64 15.36
N PRO A 44 28.50 3.56 16.11
CA PRO A 44 27.81 4.58 16.89
C PRO A 44 26.79 5.36 16.04
N ARG A 45 25.58 5.58 16.58
CA ARG A 45 24.44 6.19 15.86
C ARG A 45 24.79 7.49 15.14
N GLN A 46 25.73 8.31 15.64
CA GLN A 46 26.12 9.55 14.95
C GLN A 46 26.84 9.34 13.60
N ILE A 47 27.39 8.14 13.37
CA ILE A 47 28.16 7.79 12.16
C ILE A 47 27.32 6.91 11.23
N SER A 48 26.56 5.96 11.81
CA SER A 48 25.80 4.98 11.04
C SER A 48 24.43 5.44 10.58
N TRP A 49 23.71 6.23 11.40
CA TRP A 49 22.31 6.61 11.15
C TRP A 49 22.08 7.40 9.85
N PRO A 50 22.94 8.38 9.46
CA PRO A 50 22.78 9.10 8.20
C PRO A 50 23.00 8.23 6.95
N VAL A 51 23.77 7.14 7.08
CA VAL A 51 24.07 6.22 5.99
C VAL A 51 23.05 5.09 5.94
N LEU A 52 22.62 4.57 7.09
CA LEU A 52 21.55 3.57 7.21
C LEU A 52 20.20 4.09 6.70
N ASN A 53 19.82 5.34 7.01
CA ASN A 53 18.59 5.97 6.51
C ASN A 53 18.58 6.13 4.96
N ASN A 54 19.76 6.16 4.34
CA ASN A 54 19.89 6.21 2.87
C ASN A 54 19.97 4.82 2.23
N LEU A 55 20.36 3.80 3.00
CA LEU A 55 20.55 2.43 2.51
C LEU A 55 19.33 1.53 2.69
N HIS A 56 18.43 1.87 3.63
CA HIS A 56 17.24 1.07 3.93
C HIS A 56 15.94 1.89 3.88
N SER A 57 14.84 1.23 3.53
CA SER A 57 13.48 1.76 3.57
C SER A 57 12.53 0.79 4.28
N ALA A 58 11.38 1.30 4.71
CA ALA A 58 10.22 0.52 5.13
C ALA A 58 9.83 -0.56 4.09
N VAL A 59 10.07 -0.27 2.81
CA VAL A 59 9.84 -1.19 1.68
C VAL A 59 10.76 -2.41 1.71
N ASP A 60 11.94 -2.32 2.34
CA ASP A 60 12.88 -3.43 2.45
C ASP A 60 12.47 -4.48 3.51
N LEU A 61 11.35 -4.26 4.22
CA LEU A 61 10.67 -5.28 5.03
C LEU A 61 9.97 -6.33 4.20
N LEU A 62 9.64 -6.01 2.95
CA LEU A 62 8.80 -6.86 2.14
C LEU A 62 9.67 -7.92 1.47
N PRO A 63 9.39 -9.21 1.68
CA PRO A 63 10.15 -10.27 1.02
C PRO A 63 9.83 -10.26 -0.47
N TYR A 64 10.81 -10.47 -1.34
CA TYR A 64 10.55 -10.60 -2.77
C TYR A 64 10.46 -12.08 -3.17
N PHE A 65 9.62 -12.42 -4.14
CA PHE A 65 9.48 -13.79 -4.62
C PHE A 65 10.72 -14.25 -5.38
N VAL A 66 11.27 -15.39 -4.97
CA VAL A 66 12.44 -16.03 -5.58
C VAL A 66 12.02 -17.07 -6.61
N GLY A 67 10.96 -17.84 -6.32
CA GLY A 67 10.48 -18.92 -7.16
C GLY A 67 9.80 -20.03 -6.36
N SER A 68 9.19 -20.98 -7.05
CA SER A 68 8.50 -22.12 -6.44
C SER A 68 9.30 -23.42 -6.54
N LEU A 69 9.42 -24.12 -5.42
CA LEU A 69 10.05 -25.42 -5.32
C LEU A 69 9.03 -26.54 -5.56
N THR A 70 9.02 -27.11 -6.76
CA THR A 70 8.18 -28.27 -7.09
C THR A 70 8.98 -29.58 -7.00
N PRO A 71 8.36 -30.70 -6.60
CA PRO A 71 9.03 -32.01 -6.59
C PRO A 71 9.49 -32.51 -7.97
N SER A 72 8.91 -31.96 -9.04
CA SER A 72 9.23 -32.30 -10.43
C SER A 72 10.38 -31.49 -11.02
N ASN A 73 10.70 -30.30 -10.47
CA ASN A 73 11.81 -29.47 -10.92
C ASN A 73 13.12 -29.85 -10.22
N ALA A 74 14.23 -29.82 -10.97
CA ALA A 74 15.53 -30.26 -10.46
C ALA A 74 16.11 -29.34 -9.37
N SER A 75 16.05 -28.03 -9.57
CA SER A 75 16.46 -27.02 -8.58
C SER A 75 16.16 -25.62 -9.11
N ILE A 76 15.81 -24.68 -8.24
CA ILE A 76 15.80 -23.23 -8.55
C ILE A 76 17.15 -22.62 -8.16
N LYS A 77 17.54 -21.54 -8.85
CA LYS A 77 18.77 -20.79 -8.55
C LYS A 77 18.49 -19.30 -8.47
N TRP A 78 19.13 -18.61 -7.54
CA TRP A 78 18.97 -17.18 -7.38
C TRP A 78 20.19 -16.54 -6.72
N LYS A 79 20.22 -15.21 -6.76
CA LYS A 79 21.18 -14.37 -6.03
C LYS A 79 20.50 -13.85 -4.78
N GLY A 80 21.06 -14.15 -3.61
CA GLY A 80 20.61 -13.63 -2.32
C GLY A 80 21.28 -12.33 -1.92
N ALA A 81 20.93 -11.81 -0.74
CA ALA A 81 21.52 -10.60 -0.18
C ALA A 81 22.96 -10.88 0.27
N CYS A 82 23.16 -11.98 1.01
CA CYS A 82 24.43 -12.47 1.54
C CYS A 82 25.17 -13.41 0.59
N PHE A 83 24.44 -14.36 -0.01
CA PHE A 83 25.01 -15.43 -0.84
C PHE A 83 24.62 -15.23 -2.29
N TYR A 84 25.59 -15.18 -3.21
CA TYR A 84 25.29 -14.85 -4.61
C TYR A 84 24.98 -16.04 -5.50
N ASP A 85 25.32 -17.25 -5.06
CA ASP A 85 25.07 -18.49 -5.80
C ASP A 85 24.24 -19.43 -4.95
N ASN A 86 22.93 -19.19 -4.89
CA ASN A 86 22.02 -20.03 -4.12
C ASN A 86 21.29 -21.01 -5.03
N THR A 87 21.08 -22.23 -4.52
CA THR A 87 20.25 -23.23 -5.18
C THR A 87 19.36 -23.94 -4.18
N ALA A 88 18.11 -24.25 -4.53
CA ALA A 88 17.25 -25.04 -3.68
C ALA A 88 16.46 -26.08 -4.47
N LYS A 89 16.13 -27.19 -3.78
CA LYS A 89 15.26 -28.27 -4.27
C LYS A 89 14.40 -28.80 -3.12
N ILE A 90 13.29 -29.43 -3.46
CA ILE A 90 12.39 -30.09 -2.50
C ILE A 90 12.29 -31.57 -2.82
N GLU A 91 12.32 -32.41 -1.78
CA GLU A 91 12.08 -33.84 -1.89
C GLU A 91 10.92 -34.22 -0.96
N LEU A 92 9.88 -34.84 -1.52
CA LEU A 92 8.78 -35.37 -0.71
C LEU A 92 9.29 -36.57 0.10
N SER A 93 9.01 -36.59 1.40
CA SER A 93 9.38 -37.67 2.30
C SER A 93 8.32 -38.78 2.24
N PRO A 94 8.64 -39.98 1.73
CA PRO A 94 7.69 -41.09 1.66
C PRO A 94 7.26 -41.58 3.06
N ALA A 95 8.11 -41.36 4.06
CA ALA A 95 7.93 -41.89 5.42
C ALA A 95 7.11 -40.97 6.34
N SER A 96 7.14 -39.65 6.11
CA SER A 96 6.54 -38.68 7.05
C SER A 96 5.31 -37.97 6.51
N GLN A 97 4.86 -38.26 5.28
CA GLN A 97 3.85 -37.45 4.59
C GLN A 97 4.21 -35.95 4.65
N GLY A 98 5.49 -35.64 4.49
CA GLY A 98 6.04 -34.30 4.57
C GLY A 98 7.07 -34.08 3.47
N ALA A 99 7.98 -33.14 3.66
CA ALA A 99 9.04 -32.87 2.68
C ALA A 99 10.32 -32.34 3.32
N VAL A 100 11.43 -32.49 2.61
CA VAL A 100 12.71 -31.90 2.97
C VAL A 100 13.13 -30.95 1.87
N LEU A 101 13.31 -29.68 2.24
CA LEU A 101 13.92 -28.67 1.37
C LEU A 101 15.42 -28.69 1.60
N TYR A 102 16.18 -28.77 0.52
CA TYR A 102 17.63 -28.62 0.54
C TYR A 102 17.95 -27.25 -0.04
N VAL A 103 18.58 -26.40 0.77
CA VAL A 103 18.99 -25.05 0.37
C VAL A 103 20.50 -24.99 0.44
N LYS A 104 21.15 -24.85 -0.71
CA LYS A 104 22.59 -24.70 -0.82
C LYS A 104 22.92 -23.23 -1.03
N THR A 105 23.70 -22.67 -0.11
CA THR A 105 24.13 -21.27 -0.19
C THR A 105 25.63 -21.18 -0.50
N GLU A 106 25.98 -20.48 -1.59
CA GLU A 106 27.37 -20.32 -2.05
C GLU A 106 27.73 -18.86 -2.33
N ALA A 107 29.04 -18.60 -2.46
CA ALA A 107 29.57 -17.28 -2.76
C ALA A 107 29.12 -16.17 -1.77
N ALA A 108 29.20 -16.45 -0.45
CA ALA A 108 28.99 -15.44 0.59
C ALA A 108 29.88 -14.19 0.37
N HIS A 109 29.30 -12.99 0.40
CA HIS A 109 30.04 -11.75 0.16
C HIS A 109 30.74 -11.20 1.42
N SER A 110 30.35 -11.64 2.62
CA SER A 110 31.07 -11.36 3.87
C SER A 110 30.88 -12.50 4.88
N TRP A 111 31.61 -12.45 6.00
CA TRP A 111 31.58 -13.52 7.01
C TRP A 111 30.44 -13.37 8.02
N THR A 112 29.79 -12.20 8.07
CA THR A 112 28.73 -11.89 9.02
C THR A 112 27.39 -11.60 8.35
N CYS A 113 27.33 -11.64 7.02
CA CYS A 113 26.07 -11.49 6.31
C CYS A 113 25.15 -12.68 6.55
N MET A 114 23.85 -12.48 6.35
CA MET A 114 22.83 -13.50 6.55
C MET A 114 21.65 -13.25 5.62
N ASP A 115 21.14 -14.31 5.02
CA ASP A 115 19.86 -14.29 4.31
C ASP A 115 18.76 -14.81 5.22
N LEU A 116 17.57 -14.19 5.15
CA LEU A 116 16.36 -14.65 5.81
C LEU A 116 15.33 -15.00 4.72
N TYR A 117 14.87 -16.24 4.72
CA TYR A 117 13.91 -16.76 3.75
C TYR A 117 12.57 -17.01 4.42
N VAL A 118 11.50 -16.75 3.67
CA VAL A 118 10.14 -17.18 3.98
C VAL A 118 9.76 -18.26 2.97
N PHE A 119 9.27 -19.38 3.47
CA PHE A 119 8.74 -20.48 2.67
C PHE A 119 7.24 -20.58 2.92
N ALA A 120 6.46 -20.45 1.87
CA ALA A 120 5.01 -20.37 1.98
C ALA A 120 4.29 -21.35 1.04
N THR A 121 3.17 -21.85 1.53
CA THR A 121 2.07 -22.42 0.75
C THR A 121 0.80 -21.66 1.14
N PRO A 122 -0.33 -21.81 0.44
CA PRO A 122 -1.62 -21.31 0.91
C PRO A 122 -2.03 -21.85 2.29
N TYR A 123 -1.38 -22.91 2.79
CA TYR A 123 -1.72 -23.60 4.04
C TYR A 123 -0.79 -23.24 5.19
N ARG A 124 0.47 -22.86 4.91
CA ARG A 124 1.47 -22.57 5.95
C ARG A 124 2.50 -21.53 5.51
N ILE A 125 3.04 -20.83 6.50
CA ILE A 125 4.25 -20.03 6.36
C ILE A 125 5.27 -20.51 7.38
N THR A 126 6.50 -20.71 6.92
CA THR A 126 7.66 -20.93 7.78
C THR A 126 8.80 -20.03 7.32
N TRP A 127 9.79 -19.82 8.17
CA TRP A 127 10.96 -19.02 7.85
C TRP A 127 12.22 -19.73 8.33
N ASP A 128 13.31 -19.47 7.65
CA ASP A 128 14.64 -19.95 8.06
C ASP A 128 15.71 -18.93 7.67
N TYR A 129 16.85 -19.00 8.34
CA TYR A 129 17.95 -18.07 8.12
C TYR A 129 19.26 -18.81 7.86
N TYR A 130 20.06 -18.27 6.94
CA TYR A 130 21.33 -18.87 6.55
C TYR A 130 22.45 -17.85 6.71
N PHE A 131 23.46 -18.18 7.51
CA PHE A 131 24.63 -17.33 7.82
C PHE A 131 25.96 -18.00 7.43
N SER A 132 25.93 -19.23 6.93
CA SER A 132 27.11 -19.97 6.48
C SER A 132 26.90 -20.56 5.09
N SER A 133 27.97 -20.58 4.29
CA SER A 133 27.96 -21.15 2.94
C SER A 133 28.08 -22.67 3.05
N ARG A 134 26.93 -23.34 2.96
CA ARG A 134 26.83 -24.81 3.02
C ARG A 134 25.47 -25.25 2.48
N GLU A 135 25.24 -26.55 2.48
CA GLU A 135 23.91 -27.12 2.30
C GLU A 135 23.18 -27.12 3.65
N HIS A 136 21.94 -26.63 3.63
CA HIS A 136 21.02 -26.56 4.75
C HIS A 136 19.78 -27.37 4.42
N THR A 137 19.09 -27.84 5.46
CA THR A 137 17.86 -28.62 5.30
C THR A 137 16.75 -28.05 6.16
N LEU A 138 15.61 -27.75 5.54
CA LEU A 138 14.37 -27.40 6.21
C LEU A 138 13.38 -28.56 6.07
N LYS A 139 12.84 -29.04 7.19
CA LYS A 139 11.94 -30.20 7.21
C LYS A 139 10.51 -29.75 7.47
N PHE A 140 9.61 -30.24 6.62
CA PHE A 140 8.18 -30.30 6.89
C PHE A 140 7.89 -31.70 7.41
N ASP A 141 7.64 -31.82 8.72
CA ASP A 141 7.41 -33.12 9.36
C ASP A 141 6.13 -33.79 8.82
N SER A 142 5.05 -33.02 8.69
CA SER A 142 3.81 -33.40 8.03
C SER A 142 3.18 -32.20 7.33
N TRP A 143 2.29 -32.44 6.38
CA TRP A 143 1.40 -31.43 5.80
C TRP A 143 0.24 -31.09 6.76
N GLU A 144 -0.25 -29.85 6.73
CA GLU A 144 -1.34 -29.37 7.60
C GLU A 144 -2.62 -30.12 7.23
N GLU A 145 -2.82 -30.29 5.92
CA GLU A 145 -4.00 -30.91 5.33
C GLU A 145 -3.61 -31.77 4.13
N PRO A 146 -4.40 -32.80 3.78
CA PRO A 146 -4.14 -33.63 2.59
C PRO A 146 -4.05 -32.81 1.29
N ALA A 147 -4.80 -31.72 1.20
CA ALA A 147 -4.82 -30.84 0.03
C ALA A 147 -3.50 -30.07 -0.15
N GLU A 148 -2.75 -29.80 0.93
CA GLU A 148 -1.45 -29.13 0.86
C GLU A 148 -0.42 -29.98 0.08
N LEU A 149 -0.43 -31.30 0.27
CA LEU A 149 0.43 -32.20 -0.50
C LEU A 149 0.11 -32.14 -2.00
N GLU A 150 -1.16 -32.13 -2.37
CA GLU A 150 -1.57 -32.05 -3.77
C GLU A 150 -1.21 -30.69 -4.38
N TYR A 151 -1.38 -29.61 -3.63
CA TYR A 151 -0.93 -28.28 -4.03
C TYR A 151 0.59 -28.25 -4.25
N VAL A 152 1.40 -28.75 -3.31
CA VAL A 152 2.87 -28.75 -3.42
C VAL A 152 3.35 -29.60 -4.59
N LYS A 153 2.67 -30.69 -4.93
CA LYS A 153 3.00 -31.48 -6.13
C LYS A 153 2.84 -30.70 -7.43
N GLN A 154 1.85 -29.81 -7.49
CA GLN A 154 1.49 -29.06 -8.70
C GLN A 154 2.19 -27.70 -8.77
N HIS A 155 2.15 -26.92 -7.69
CA HIS A 155 2.60 -25.54 -7.63
C HIS A 155 3.89 -25.34 -6.83
N GLY A 156 4.21 -26.28 -5.95
CA GLY A 156 5.43 -26.25 -5.13
C GLY A 156 5.29 -25.38 -3.88
N VAL A 157 6.42 -25.17 -3.22
CA VAL A 157 6.55 -24.26 -2.07
C VAL A 157 7.16 -22.95 -2.55
N SER A 158 6.47 -21.84 -2.34
CA SER A 158 6.94 -20.50 -2.68
C SER A 158 8.09 -20.09 -1.77
N VAL A 159 9.20 -19.66 -2.37
CA VAL A 159 10.37 -19.15 -1.65
C VAL A 159 10.39 -17.65 -1.82
N PHE A 160 10.49 -16.93 -0.71
CA PHE A 160 10.71 -15.49 -0.71
C PHE A 160 11.98 -15.15 0.08
N LEU A 161 12.71 -14.14 -0.38
CA LEU A 161 13.90 -13.64 0.31
C LEU A 161 13.63 -12.26 0.89
N MET A 162 14.02 -12.07 2.15
CA MET A 162 14.10 -10.76 2.77
C MET A 162 15.36 -10.04 2.27
N PRO A 163 15.25 -8.98 1.46
CA PRO A 163 16.39 -8.38 0.77
C PRO A 163 17.43 -7.77 1.74
N SER A 164 17.03 -7.44 2.97
CA SER A 164 17.92 -6.83 3.96
C SER A 164 18.43 -7.78 5.06
N GLY A 165 18.06 -9.08 5.02
CA GLY A 165 18.41 -10.05 6.06
C GLY A 165 17.82 -9.71 7.45
N MET A 166 18.03 -10.51 8.51
CA MET A 166 17.36 -10.28 9.82
C MET A 166 17.66 -8.91 10.46
N LEU A 167 18.91 -8.43 10.36
CA LEU A 167 19.30 -7.15 10.96
C LEU A 167 18.69 -5.98 10.20
N GLY A 168 18.64 -6.07 8.87
CA GLY A 168 17.96 -5.11 8.03
C GLY A 168 16.44 -5.19 8.17
N THR A 169 15.83 -6.37 8.28
CA THR A 169 14.41 -6.55 8.61
C THR A 169 14.08 -5.91 9.97
N LEU A 170 14.92 -6.11 11.00
CA LEU A 170 14.73 -5.48 12.31
C LEU A 170 14.90 -3.95 12.27
N LEU A 171 15.81 -3.43 11.44
CA LEU A 171 16.01 -2.00 11.21
C LEU A 171 14.88 -1.40 10.36
N SER A 172 14.38 -2.10 9.36
CA SER A 172 13.25 -1.66 8.54
C SER A 172 11.92 -1.71 9.32
N LEU A 173 11.78 -2.60 10.33
CA LEU A 173 10.69 -2.52 11.32
C LEU A 173 10.75 -1.20 12.12
N ILE A 174 11.96 -0.67 12.36
CA ILE A 174 12.17 0.65 12.95
C ILE A 174 11.79 1.78 11.97
N ASP A 175 11.65 1.52 10.67
CA ASP A 175 11.20 2.51 9.67
C ASP A 175 9.68 2.48 9.43
N VAL A 176 8.98 1.37 9.69
CA VAL A 176 7.51 1.28 9.58
C VAL A 176 6.77 1.67 10.86
N LEU A 177 7.25 1.22 12.02
CA LEU A 177 6.67 1.62 13.32
C LEU A 177 6.52 3.14 13.54
N PRO A 178 7.44 4.01 13.07
CA PRO A 178 7.29 5.46 13.14
C PRO A 178 6.08 5.97 12.37
N LEU A 179 5.73 5.39 11.22
CA LEU A 179 4.65 5.89 10.35
C LEU A 179 3.32 6.00 11.10
N PHE A 180 3.07 5.05 12.01
CA PHE A 180 1.86 4.99 12.83
C PHE A 180 1.96 5.80 14.14
N SER A 181 3.11 6.42 14.43
CA SER A 181 3.33 7.21 15.65
C SER A 181 2.62 8.56 15.57
N ASN A 182 1.85 8.90 16.61
CA ASN A 182 1.21 10.21 16.71
C ASN A 182 2.14 11.28 17.30
N THR A 183 3.31 11.45 16.68
CA THR A 183 4.36 12.37 17.13
C THR A 183 4.94 13.15 15.94
N GLY A 184 5.71 14.21 16.21
CA GLY A 184 6.46 14.92 15.16
C GLY A 184 7.46 14.01 14.42
N TRP A 185 7.95 12.96 15.09
CA TRP A 185 8.79 11.95 14.46
C TRP A 185 8.00 11.10 13.45
N GLY A 186 6.81 10.61 13.84
CA GLY A 186 5.95 9.89 12.90
C GLY A 186 5.50 10.74 11.72
N GLN A 187 5.20 12.02 11.97
CA GLN A 187 4.92 12.98 10.91
C GLN A 187 6.08 13.11 9.92
N ASN A 188 7.30 13.27 10.42
CA ASN A 188 8.48 13.36 9.55
C ASN A 188 8.72 12.05 8.78
N ALA A 189 8.51 10.90 9.42
CA ALA A 189 8.65 9.60 8.77
C ALA A 189 7.66 9.42 7.61
N ASN A 190 6.39 9.80 7.78
CA ASN A 190 5.40 9.76 6.69
C ASN A 190 5.82 10.68 5.53
N LEU A 191 6.25 11.91 5.81
CA LEU A 191 6.70 12.85 4.78
C LEU A 191 7.94 12.36 4.03
N GLU A 192 8.95 11.83 4.74
CA GLU A 192 10.14 11.26 4.10
C GLU A 192 9.82 10.01 3.28
N PHE A 193 8.90 9.17 3.74
CA PHE A 193 8.42 8.00 3.00
C PHE A 193 7.76 8.42 1.68
N LEU A 194 6.76 9.31 1.74
CA LEU A 194 6.04 9.79 0.55
C LEU A 194 6.99 10.50 -0.43
N LYS A 195 7.94 11.29 0.09
CA LYS A 195 8.97 11.92 -0.75
C LYS A 195 9.88 10.92 -1.44
N LYS A 196 10.34 9.89 -0.71
CA LYS A 196 11.26 8.86 -1.22
C LYS A 196 10.58 7.97 -2.25
N HIS A 197 9.33 7.60 -2.03
CA HIS A 197 8.64 6.58 -2.82
C HIS A 197 7.67 7.12 -3.88
N MET A 198 7.22 8.36 -3.73
CA MET A 198 6.24 8.98 -4.64
C MET A 198 6.73 10.30 -5.23
N GLY A 199 7.88 10.81 -4.79
CA GLY A 199 8.35 12.14 -5.18
C GLY A 199 7.49 13.29 -4.61
N ALA A 200 6.62 13.00 -3.63
CA ALA A 200 5.77 14.02 -3.02
C ALA A 200 6.61 15.06 -2.27
N THR A 201 6.25 16.34 -2.39
CA THR A 201 7.01 17.41 -1.73
C THR A 201 6.42 17.78 -0.38
N PHE A 202 5.07 17.84 -0.29
CA PHE A 202 4.34 18.32 0.88
C PHE A 202 5.03 19.56 1.48
N GLU A 203 5.12 20.63 0.69
CA GLU A 203 5.75 21.88 1.16
C GLU A 203 4.93 22.52 2.27
N LYS A 204 5.59 23.09 3.27
CA LYS A 204 4.90 23.75 4.38
C LYS A 204 4.28 25.08 3.92
N ARG A 205 3.00 25.28 4.20
CA ARG A 205 2.22 26.47 3.81
C ARG A 205 2.50 27.67 4.71
N SER A 206 2.29 28.85 4.14
CA SER A 206 2.22 30.09 4.92
C SER A 206 0.98 30.10 5.81
N GLN A 207 1.10 30.61 7.03
CA GLN A 207 -0.05 30.75 7.94
C GLN A 207 -1.00 31.87 7.46
N PRO A 208 -2.31 31.79 7.75
CA PRO A 208 -2.98 30.75 8.54
C PRO A 208 -3.23 29.44 7.77
N TRP A 209 -3.16 28.30 8.45
CA TRP A 209 -3.44 26.97 7.88
C TRP A 209 -4.92 26.58 7.88
N ARG A 210 -5.79 27.54 8.19
CA ARG A 210 -7.24 27.37 8.28
C ARG A 210 -7.91 28.49 7.50
N ALA A 211 -8.78 28.12 6.58
CA ALA A 211 -9.67 29.06 5.92
C ALA A 211 -10.91 29.36 6.79
N TYR A 212 -11.44 30.57 6.67
CA TYR A 212 -12.77 30.91 7.16
C TYR A 212 -13.75 30.75 6.00
N ILE A 213 -14.48 29.64 6.01
CA ILE A 213 -15.36 29.22 4.92
C ILE A 213 -16.73 29.86 5.14
N ASP A 214 -17.30 30.42 4.08
CA ASP A 214 -18.71 30.78 4.05
C ASP A 214 -19.51 29.58 3.49
N PRO A 215 -20.38 28.92 4.28
CA PRO A 215 -21.19 27.79 3.80
C PRO A 215 -22.10 28.14 2.62
N SER A 216 -22.39 29.42 2.38
CA SER A 216 -23.16 29.84 1.21
C SER A 216 -22.41 29.62 -0.11
N ASP A 217 -21.08 29.71 -0.10
CA ASP A 217 -20.20 29.50 -1.27
C ASP A 217 -19.95 28.01 -1.58
N VAL A 218 -20.29 27.10 -0.66
CA VAL A 218 -20.17 25.65 -0.83
C VAL A 218 -21.46 25.08 -1.42
N HIS A 219 -21.35 24.15 -2.36
CA HIS A 219 -22.49 23.61 -3.10
C HIS A 219 -22.59 22.09 -2.95
N SER A 220 -23.79 21.56 -3.18
CA SER A 220 -23.99 20.12 -3.29
C SER A 220 -23.10 19.54 -4.39
N GLY A 221 -22.45 18.44 -4.06
CA GLY A 221 -21.51 17.75 -4.94
C GLY A 221 -20.09 18.30 -4.89
N ASP A 222 -19.79 19.41 -4.20
CA ASP A 222 -18.40 19.84 -4.02
C ASP A 222 -17.64 18.76 -3.24
N PHE A 223 -16.46 18.38 -3.73
CA PHE A 223 -15.68 17.24 -3.24
C PHE A 223 -14.65 17.68 -2.21
N LEU A 224 -14.46 16.89 -1.15
CA LEU A 224 -13.45 17.10 -0.13
C LEU A 224 -12.39 16.01 -0.23
N ALA A 225 -11.17 16.38 -0.59
CA ALA A 225 -10.00 15.51 -0.51
C ALA A 225 -9.32 15.72 0.85
N VAL A 226 -9.13 14.64 1.60
CA VAL A 226 -8.50 14.63 2.93
C VAL A 226 -7.21 13.83 2.85
N SER A 227 -6.15 14.40 3.39
CA SER A 227 -4.86 13.74 3.58
C SER A 227 -4.52 13.85 5.06
N LYS A 228 -4.09 12.77 5.70
CA LYS A 228 -3.54 12.72 7.05
C LYS A 228 -2.09 12.26 6.95
N ILE A 229 -1.25 12.79 7.83
CA ILE A 229 0.21 12.56 7.78
C ILE A 229 0.80 12.18 9.15
N ARG A 230 -0.03 11.96 10.17
CA ARG A 230 0.42 11.62 11.52
C ARG A 230 -0.48 10.60 12.21
N GLY A 231 0.10 9.80 13.10
CA GLY A 231 -0.65 8.82 13.89
C GLY A 231 -1.10 7.60 13.08
N ARG A 232 -1.96 6.78 13.69
CA ARG A 232 -2.46 5.53 13.10
C ARG A 232 -2.99 5.76 11.67
N TRP A 233 -3.91 6.73 11.53
CA TRP A 233 -4.53 7.05 10.24
C TRP A 233 -3.54 7.64 9.23
N GLY A 234 -2.62 8.51 9.66
CA GLY A 234 -1.58 9.01 8.77
C GLY A 234 -0.64 7.92 8.23
N GLY A 235 -0.34 6.90 9.04
CA GLY A 235 0.43 5.73 8.60
C GLY A 235 -0.32 4.88 7.58
N PHE A 236 -1.60 4.58 7.82
CA PHE A 236 -2.44 3.85 6.85
C PHE A 236 -2.57 4.60 5.54
N GLU A 237 -2.94 5.87 5.59
CA GLU A 237 -3.06 6.69 4.38
C GLU A 237 -1.73 6.85 3.65
N THR A 238 -0.58 6.84 4.35
CA THR A 238 0.74 6.91 3.69
C THR A 238 1.00 5.67 2.84
N LEU A 239 0.59 4.49 3.31
CA LEU A 239 0.70 3.25 2.55
C LEU A 239 -0.33 3.20 1.42
N GLU A 240 -1.56 3.64 1.67
CA GLU A 240 -2.63 3.75 0.67
C GLU A 240 -2.21 4.68 -0.49
N LYS A 241 -1.71 5.88 -0.17
CA LYS A 241 -1.16 6.83 -1.14
C LYS A 241 -0.08 6.19 -1.99
N TRP A 242 0.80 5.40 -1.37
CA TRP A 242 1.88 4.72 -2.07
C TRP A 242 1.41 3.64 -3.05
N VAL A 243 0.42 2.83 -2.67
CA VAL A 243 -0.09 1.77 -3.56
C VAL A 243 -1.02 2.29 -4.65
N THR A 244 -1.77 3.37 -4.39
CA THR A 244 -2.75 3.95 -5.35
C THR A 244 -2.20 5.13 -6.18
N GLY A 245 -1.06 5.69 -5.78
CA GLY A 245 -0.57 6.97 -6.31
C GLY A 245 -1.40 8.18 -5.91
N SER A 246 -2.41 8.01 -5.05
CA SER A 246 -3.18 9.13 -4.53
C SER A 246 -2.32 10.01 -3.61
N PHE A 247 -2.58 11.32 -3.58
CA PHE A 247 -1.96 12.25 -2.62
C PHE A 247 -2.92 12.62 -1.47
N ALA A 248 -4.11 12.02 -1.47
CA ALA A 248 -5.13 12.06 -0.43
C ALA A 248 -5.47 10.62 -0.01
N GLY A 249 -5.83 10.39 1.26
CA GLY A 249 -6.17 9.05 1.76
C GLY A 249 -7.61 8.94 2.27
N HIS A 250 -8.40 10.00 2.17
CA HIS A 250 -9.83 9.93 2.44
C HIS A 250 -10.59 10.99 1.64
N THR A 251 -11.88 10.75 1.42
CA THR A 251 -12.74 11.67 0.67
C THR A 251 -14.11 11.82 1.30
N ALA A 252 -14.68 13.02 1.18
CA ALA A 252 -16.05 13.31 1.58
C ALA A 252 -16.71 14.22 0.53
N VAL A 253 -18.02 14.43 0.62
CA VAL A 253 -18.79 15.28 -0.30
C VAL A 253 -19.72 16.21 0.45
N CYS A 254 -19.80 17.45 -0.01
CA CYS A 254 -20.72 18.45 0.52
C CYS A 254 -22.13 18.26 -0.08
N LEU A 255 -23.16 18.41 0.75
CA LEU A 255 -24.57 18.35 0.35
C LEU A 255 -25.37 19.46 1.03
N LYS A 256 -26.23 20.15 0.28
CA LYS A 256 -27.21 21.09 0.82
C LYS A 256 -28.59 20.44 0.89
N ASP A 257 -29.21 20.48 2.06
CA ASP A 257 -30.59 20.00 2.23
C ASP A 257 -31.61 21.01 1.65
N GLU A 258 -32.90 20.67 1.73
CA GLU A 258 -34.00 21.52 1.21
C GLU A 258 -34.09 22.88 1.91
N LEU A 259 -33.55 23.02 3.13
CA LEU A 259 -33.50 24.26 3.89
C LEU A 259 -32.22 25.07 3.60
N GLY A 260 -31.31 24.51 2.79
CA GLY A 260 -30.02 25.11 2.45
C GLY A 260 -28.92 24.87 3.51
N ASN A 261 -29.16 24.03 4.53
CA ASN A 261 -28.11 23.69 5.50
C ASN A 261 -27.06 22.81 4.82
N LEU A 262 -25.80 23.00 5.21
CA LEU A 262 -24.67 22.26 4.68
C LEU A 262 -24.40 21.00 5.51
N TRP A 263 -24.25 19.89 4.80
CA TRP A 263 -23.95 18.57 5.32
C TRP A 263 -22.70 18.01 4.63
N VAL A 264 -22.03 17.07 5.29
CA VAL A 264 -20.92 16.30 4.74
C VAL A 264 -21.28 14.83 4.76
N GLY A 265 -21.29 14.22 3.58
CA GLY A 265 -21.42 12.78 3.41
C GLY A 265 -20.05 12.12 3.26
N GLU A 266 -19.79 11.04 3.99
CA GLU A 266 -18.57 10.26 3.87
C GLU A 266 -18.81 8.78 4.19
N SER A 267 -18.01 7.90 3.58
CA SER A 267 -17.90 6.50 3.97
C SER A 267 -16.59 6.29 4.70
N GLY A 268 -16.61 5.72 5.90
CA GLY A 268 -15.42 5.52 6.74
C GLY A 268 -15.48 6.27 8.07
N HIS A 269 -16.68 6.68 8.50
CA HIS A 269 -16.88 7.37 9.77
C HIS A 269 -16.98 6.35 10.90
N GLU A 270 -16.12 6.48 11.92
CA GLU A 270 -16.12 5.58 13.08
C GLU A 270 -17.28 5.90 14.03
N ASN A 271 -18.18 4.94 14.24
CA ASN A 271 -19.29 5.09 15.18
C ASN A 271 -18.86 4.82 16.64
N GLU A 272 -19.78 4.96 17.60
CA GLU A 272 -19.50 4.74 19.04
C GLU A 272 -19.00 3.31 19.38
N LYS A 273 -19.21 2.34 18.49
CA LYS A 273 -18.74 0.95 18.65
C LYS A 273 -17.37 0.70 18.00
N GLY A 274 -16.79 1.69 17.33
CA GLY A 274 -15.56 1.55 16.56
C GLY A 274 -15.75 0.94 15.17
N GLU A 275 -16.98 0.90 14.65
CA GLU A 275 -17.28 0.40 13.30
C GLU A 275 -17.24 1.57 12.32
N GLU A 276 -16.62 1.37 11.15
CA GLU A 276 -16.62 2.35 10.07
C GLU A 276 -17.90 2.22 9.23
N ILE A 277 -18.66 3.31 9.18
CA ILE A 277 -19.96 3.37 8.51
C ILE A 277 -20.04 4.57 7.56
N ILE A 278 -21.08 4.55 6.72
CA ILE A 278 -21.47 5.67 5.87
C ILE A 278 -22.39 6.60 6.64
N VAL A 279 -22.08 7.90 6.63
CA VAL A 279 -22.88 8.92 7.31
C VAL A 279 -23.06 10.16 6.46
N ALA A 280 -24.10 10.94 6.79
CA ALA A 280 -24.23 12.33 6.39
C ALA A 280 -24.47 13.16 7.66
N ILE A 281 -23.49 13.97 8.05
CA ILE A 281 -23.54 14.78 9.28
C ILE A 281 -23.49 16.28 8.97
N PRO A 282 -24.00 17.16 9.85
CA PRO A 282 -23.93 18.61 9.64
C PRO A 282 -22.49 19.10 9.46
N TRP A 283 -22.29 20.09 8.59
CA TRP A 283 -20.97 20.67 8.33
C TRP A 283 -20.23 21.12 9.59
N GLU A 284 -20.93 21.79 10.51
CA GLU A 284 -20.32 22.28 11.76
C GLU A 284 -19.78 21.12 12.61
N GLU A 285 -20.50 20.00 12.67
CA GLU A 285 -20.08 18.80 13.39
C GLU A 285 -18.84 18.17 12.73
N TRP A 286 -18.89 17.94 11.40
CA TRP A 286 -17.76 17.41 10.65
C TRP A 286 -16.52 18.30 10.75
N TRP A 287 -16.71 19.62 10.66
CA TRP A 287 -15.64 20.60 10.76
C TRP A 287 -15.03 20.66 12.16
N GLU A 288 -15.84 20.56 13.21
CA GLU A 288 -15.31 20.42 14.58
C GLU A 288 -14.48 19.15 14.75
N LEU A 289 -14.89 18.02 14.17
CA LEU A 289 -14.13 16.78 14.19
C LEU A 289 -12.80 16.94 13.45
N ALA A 290 -12.80 17.51 12.25
CA ALA A 290 -11.59 17.79 11.47
C ALA A 290 -10.60 18.69 12.22
N LEU A 291 -11.09 19.68 12.98
CA LEU A 291 -10.25 20.58 13.79
C LEU A 291 -9.69 19.91 15.05
N LYS A 292 -10.38 18.90 15.59
CA LYS A 292 -9.94 18.12 16.77
C LYS A 292 -9.06 16.93 16.36
N ASP A 293 -9.04 16.56 15.09
CA ASP A 293 -8.24 15.45 14.58
C ASP A 293 -6.74 15.70 14.78
N ASN A 294 -6.13 14.86 15.61
CA ASN A 294 -4.73 14.97 15.97
C ASN A 294 -3.78 14.27 14.97
N SER A 295 -4.29 13.73 13.85
CA SER A 295 -3.51 13.16 12.75
C SER A 295 -2.91 14.21 11.77
N ASN A 296 -3.09 15.50 12.07
CA ASN A 296 -2.67 16.64 11.24
C ASN A 296 -3.24 16.58 9.82
N PRO A 297 -4.58 16.71 9.65
CA PRO A 297 -5.21 16.61 8.35
C PRO A 297 -4.96 17.84 7.47
N GLN A 298 -4.76 17.59 6.18
CA GLN A 298 -4.82 18.53 5.08
C GLN A 298 -6.11 18.29 4.32
N ILE A 299 -6.90 19.35 4.12
CA ILE A 299 -8.23 19.24 3.50
C ILE A 299 -8.31 20.22 2.35
N ALA A 300 -8.64 19.70 1.17
CA ALA A 300 -8.92 20.48 -0.03
C ALA A 300 -10.38 20.30 -0.45
N LEU A 301 -11.06 21.43 -0.69
CA LEU A 301 -12.36 21.49 -1.31
C LEU A 301 -12.17 21.71 -2.82
N LEU A 302 -12.75 20.82 -3.62
CA LEU A 302 -12.75 20.82 -5.08
C LEU A 302 -14.17 21.15 -5.56
N PRO A 303 -14.45 22.41 -5.95
CA PRO A 303 -15.79 22.78 -6.43
C PRO A 303 -16.10 22.10 -7.75
N LEU A 304 -17.35 21.67 -7.96
CA LEU A 304 -17.80 21.21 -9.28
C LEU A 304 -17.79 22.36 -10.29
N HIS A 305 -17.42 22.06 -11.54
CA HIS A 305 -17.52 23.02 -12.64
C HIS A 305 -18.98 23.49 -12.80
N PRO A 306 -19.25 24.78 -13.10
CA PRO A 306 -20.62 25.30 -13.20
C PRO A 306 -21.54 24.52 -14.15
N GLU A 307 -21.00 24.00 -15.26
CA GLU A 307 -21.77 23.18 -16.21
C GLU A 307 -22.14 21.80 -15.67
N ILE A 308 -21.28 21.22 -14.82
CA ILE A 308 -21.55 19.95 -14.15
C ILE A 308 -22.55 20.19 -13.01
N ARG A 309 -22.35 21.25 -12.24
CA ARG A 309 -23.26 21.69 -11.16
C ARG A 309 -24.67 21.94 -11.69
N ALA A 310 -24.83 22.53 -12.88
CA ALA A 310 -26.13 22.74 -13.50
C ALA A 310 -26.89 21.44 -13.84
N LYS A 311 -26.17 20.31 -13.98
CA LYS A 311 -26.75 18.98 -14.24
C LYS A 311 -27.00 18.18 -12.95
N PHE A 312 -26.39 18.58 -11.84
CA PHE A 312 -26.41 17.85 -10.59
C PHE A 312 -27.83 17.81 -9.98
N ASN A 313 -28.42 16.61 -9.92
CA ASN A 313 -29.71 16.39 -9.29
C ASN A 313 -29.55 16.21 -7.77
N ASN A 314 -29.78 17.30 -7.02
CA ASN A 314 -29.63 17.30 -5.56
C ASN A 314 -30.60 16.34 -4.85
N THR A 315 -31.82 16.16 -5.38
CA THR A 315 -32.80 15.24 -4.79
C THR A 315 -32.32 13.79 -4.90
N ALA A 316 -31.88 13.38 -6.09
CA ALA A 316 -31.34 12.03 -6.30
C ALA A 316 -30.07 11.78 -5.48
N ALA A 317 -29.18 12.77 -5.37
CA ALA A 317 -27.99 12.69 -4.52
C ALA A 317 -28.35 12.43 -3.04
N TRP A 318 -29.36 13.11 -2.52
CA TRP A 318 -29.85 12.90 -1.16
C TRP A 318 -30.56 11.56 -0.97
N GLU A 319 -31.35 11.10 -1.95
CA GLU A 319 -31.96 9.77 -1.92
C GLU A 319 -30.89 8.68 -1.83
N TYR A 320 -29.84 8.78 -2.63
CA TYR A 320 -28.69 7.88 -2.56
C TYR A 320 -27.98 7.96 -1.20
N ALA A 321 -27.61 9.16 -0.74
CA ALA A 321 -26.92 9.35 0.54
C ALA A 321 -27.72 8.77 1.72
N ARG A 322 -29.03 8.98 1.76
CA ARG A 322 -29.92 8.42 2.78
C ARG A 322 -30.02 6.90 2.67
N SER A 323 -30.06 6.35 1.46
CA SER A 323 -30.12 4.90 1.24
C SER A 323 -28.86 4.17 1.75
N MET A 324 -27.71 4.85 1.74
CA MET A 324 -26.43 4.32 2.19
C MET A 324 -26.12 4.62 3.66
N SER A 325 -26.82 5.56 4.28
CA SER A 325 -26.58 5.94 5.69
C SER A 325 -26.68 4.73 6.63
N GLY A 326 -25.67 4.54 7.47
CA GLY A 326 -25.55 3.44 8.42
C GLY A 326 -25.05 2.11 7.83
N LYS A 327 -24.81 2.04 6.51
CA LYS A 327 -24.21 0.86 5.87
C LYS A 327 -22.69 0.80 6.13
N PRO A 328 -22.09 -0.40 6.04
CA PRO A 328 -20.66 -0.58 6.32
C PRO A 328 -19.75 0.06 5.26
N TYR A 329 -18.52 0.34 5.67
CA TYR A 329 -17.43 0.71 4.76
C TYR A 329 -17.10 -0.42 3.77
N GLY A 330 -16.70 -0.03 2.55
CA GLY A 330 -16.34 -0.96 1.46
C GLY A 330 -15.00 -1.66 1.63
N TYR A 331 -14.83 -2.48 2.67
CA TYR A 331 -13.61 -3.28 2.83
C TYR A 331 -13.46 -4.37 1.77
N HIS A 332 -14.58 -4.96 1.34
CA HIS A 332 -14.61 -6.05 0.35
C HIS A 332 -14.05 -5.66 -1.01
N ASN A 333 -14.20 -4.40 -1.41
CA ASN A 333 -13.77 -3.92 -2.72
C ASN A 333 -12.53 -3.02 -2.68
N MET A 334 -12.16 -2.47 -1.51
CA MET A 334 -11.01 -1.57 -1.37
C MET A 334 -9.75 -2.13 -2.02
N ILE A 335 -9.37 -3.38 -1.72
CA ILE A 335 -8.13 -3.96 -2.23
C ILE A 335 -8.12 -4.18 -3.74
N PHE A 336 -9.29 -4.40 -4.35
CA PHE A 336 -9.42 -4.68 -5.78
C PHE A 336 -9.41 -3.42 -6.63
N SER A 337 -9.75 -2.26 -6.05
CA SER A 337 -9.77 -0.95 -6.73
C SER A 337 -8.42 -0.45 -7.25
N TRP A 338 -7.32 -1.18 -7.01
CA TRP A 338 -5.99 -0.87 -7.56
C TRP A 338 -5.27 -2.11 -8.13
N ILE A 339 -5.98 -3.23 -8.33
CA ILE A 339 -5.42 -4.47 -8.90
C ILE A 339 -6.12 -4.75 -10.24
N ASP A 340 -5.82 -3.92 -11.23
CA ASP A 340 -6.55 -3.94 -12.50
C ASP A 340 -5.81 -4.76 -13.59
N THR A 341 -4.55 -5.12 -13.33
CA THR A 341 -3.69 -5.81 -14.31
C THR A 341 -3.02 -7.04 -13.68
N VAL A 342 -2.55 -7.98 -14.50
CA VAL A 342 -1.90 -9.21 -13.97
C VAL A 342 -0.52 -8.95 -13.36
N ALA A 343 0.09 -7.83 -13.75
CA ALA A 343 1.38 -7.33 -13.26
C ALA A 343 1.29 -5.80 -13.16
N ASP A 344 2.28 -5.14 -12.54
CA ASP A 344 2.38 -3.66 -12.53
C ASP A 344 1.32 -2.91 -11.69
N ASN A 345 0.75 -3.58 -10.66
CA ASN A 345 -0.21 -2.96 -9.72
C ASN A 345 0.43 -2.60 -8.37
N TYR A 346 1.54 -3.27 -8.04
CA TYR A 346 2.11 -3.21 -6.71
C TYR A 346 3.47 -2.50 -6.72
N PRO A 347 3.69 -1.57 -5.78
CA PRO A 347 5.02 -1.02 -5.57
C PRO A 347 6.07 -2.11 -5.29
N PRO A 348 7.21 -2.14 -6.01
CA PRO A 348 8.27 -3.08 -5.70
C PRO A 348 8.73 -2.97 -4.24
N PRO A 349 9.02 -4.10 -3.54
CA PRO A 349 9.10 -5.47 -4.03
C PRO A 349 7.79 -6.27 -3.86
N LEU A 350 6.64 -5.63 -3.61
CA LEU A 350 5.36 -6.33 -3.59
C LEU A 350 5.10 -6.96 -4.96
N ASP A 351 4.63 -8.20 -4.94
CA ASP A 351 4.16 -8.93 -6.11
C ASP A 351 2.90 -9.72 -5.77
N ALA A 352 2.21 -10.22 -6.80
CA ALA A 352 0.97 -10.98 -6.63
C ALA A 352 1.18 -12.23 -5.75
N HIS A 353 2.34 -12.91 -5.82
CA HIS A 353 2.61 -14.09 -5.01
C HIS A 353 2.74 -13.75 -3.52
N LEU A 354 3.35 -12.61 -3.19
CA LEU A 354 3.41 -12.12 -1.82
C LEU A 354 2.01 -11.74 -1.31
N VAL A 355 1.22 -11.02 -2.13
CA VAL A 355 -0.17 -10.65 -1.77
C VAL A 355 -1.01 -11.90 -1.49
N ILE A 356 -0.96 -12.90 -2.37
CA ILE A 356 -1.64 -14.20 -2.18
C ILE A 356 -1.19 -14.87 -0.89
N SER A 357 0.12 -14.92 -0.62
CA SER A 357 0.66 -15.57 0.58
C SER A 357 0.20 -14.86 1.86
N VAL A 358 0.14 -13.52 1.85
CA VAL A 358 -0.36 -12.71 2.97
C VAL A 358 -1.87 -12.89 3.15
N MET A 359 -2.65 -12.90 2.06
CA MET A 359 -4.09 -13.16 2.08
C MET A 359 -4.38 -14.54 2.68
N SER A 360 -3.70 -15.60 2.22
CA SER A 360 -3.83 -16.95 2.76
C SER A 360 -3.50 -17.04 4.24
N MET A 361 -2.43 -16.38 4.69
CA MET A 361 -2.06 -16.31 6.10
C MET A 361 -3.12 -15.58 6.95
N TRP A 362 -3.56 -14.41 6.50
CA TRP A 362 -4.51 -13.59 7.24
C TRP A 362 -5.89 -14.26 7.33
N THR A 363 -6.31 -14.95 6.27
CA THR A 363 -7.53 -15.78 6.30
C THR A 363 -7.50 -16.85 7.37
N ARG A 364 -6.35 -17.46 7.62
CA ARG A 364 -6.21 -18.49 8.64
C ARG A 364 -6.06 -17.90 10.05
N LEU A 365 -5.41 -16.75 10.21
CA LEU A 365 -5.21 -16.08 11.50
C LEU A 365 -6.45 -15.33 11.99
N GLN A 366 -7.24 -14.75 11.07
CA GLN A 366 -8.41 -13.91 11.35
C GLN A 366 -9.54 -14.20 10.33
N PRO A 367 -10.14 -15.40 10.36
CA PRO A 367 -11.09 -15.86 9.33
C PRO A 367 -12.33 -14.98 9.19
N ALA A 368 -12.82 -14.40 10.29
CA ALA A 368 -13.96 -13.49 10.28
C ALA A 368 -13.64 -12.17 9.55
N TYR A 369 -12.40 -11.67 9.64
CA TYR A 369 -11.99 -10.45 8.95
C TYR A 369 -11.70 -10.71 7.46
N SER A 370 -11.07 -11.84 7.13
CA SER A 370 -10.81 -12.18 5.72
C SER A 370 -12.06 -12.45 4.90
N ALA A 371 -13.11 -13.01 5.54
CA ALA A 371 -14.39 -13.20 4.89
C ALA A 371 -14.94 -11.85 4.37
N ASN A 372 -14.76 -10.81 5.18
CA ASN A 372 -15.20 -9.45 4.90
C ASN A 372 -14.23 -8.63 4.01
N MET A 373 -13.02 -9.13 3.73
CA MET A 373 -12.01 -8.37 2.97
C MET A 373 -11.80 -8.89 1.55
N TRP A 374 -11.95 -10.20 1.30
CA TRP A 374 -11.73 -10.72 -0.06
C TRP A 374 -12.49 -12.01 -0.40
N ASN A 375 -12.86 -12.88 0.55
CA ASN A 375 -13.46 -14.17 0.16
C ASN A 375 -14.77 -14.01 -0.63
N GLU A 376 -15.69 -13.17 -0.15
CA GLU A 376 -16.95 -12.94 -0.88
C GLU A 376 -16.72 -12.24 -2.23
N ALA A 377 -15.79 -11.29 -2.27
CA ALA A 377 -15.42 -10.56 -3.48
C ALA A 377 -14.80 -11.49 -4.55
N LEU A 378 -13.96 -12.44 -4.16
CA LEU A 378 -13.39 -13.47 -5.04
C LEU A 378 -14.45 -14.46 -5.51
N ASN A 379 -15.37 -14.85 -4.63
CA ASN A 379 -16.51 -15.70 -5.00
C ASN A 379 -17.38 -15.02 -6.07
N LYS A 380 -17.69 -13.73 -5.92
CA LYS A 380 -18.46 -12.97 -6.92
C LYS A 380 -17.75 -12.95 -8.28
N ARG A 381 -16.43 -12.69 -8.30
CA ARG A 381 -15.61 -12.74 -9.52
C ARG A 381 -15.62 -14.12 -10.19
N LEU A 382 -15.68 -15.20 -9.41
CA LEU A 382 -15.83 -16.56 -9.91
C LEU A 382 -17.28 -16.94 -10.24
N GLY A 383 -18.29 -16.17 -9.84
CA GLY A 383 -19.69 -16.59 -9.90
C GLY A 383 -19.98 -17.81 -9.00
N THR A 384 -19.31 -17.91 -7.85
CA THR A 384 -19.53 -18.92 -6.81
C THR A 384 -20.03 -18.27 -5.52
N GLU A 385 -20.41 -19.08 -4.53
CA GLU A 385 -20.83 -18.59 -3.21
C GLU A 385 -20.28 -19.51 -2.11
N GLY A 386 -19.85 -18.92 -0.99
CA GLY A 386 -19.49 -19.66 0.22
C GLY A 386 -18.20 -20.47 0.16
N LEU A 387 -17.40 -20.35 -0.91
CA LEU A 387 -16.07 -20.95 -0.96
C LEU A 387 -15.12 -20.15 -0.07
N ASP A 388 -14.29 -20.82 0.71
CA ASP A 388 -13.15 -20.16 1.35
C ASP A 388 -12.03 -19.90 0.33
N LEU A 389 -10.98 -19.18 0.74
CA LEU A 389 -9.87 -18.83 -0.16
C LEU A 389 -9.19 -20.08 -0.75
N HIS A 390 -9.17 -21.20 -0.02
CA HIS A 390 -8.58 -22.44 -0.50
C HIS A 390 -9.44 -23.05 -1.61
N ASP A 391 -10.74 -23.19 -1.37
CA ASP A 391 -11.69 -23.70 -2.35
C ASP A 391 -11.78 -22.80 -3.59
N ILE A 392 -11.63 -21.48 -3.42
CA ILE A 392 -11.48 -20.51 -4.52
C ILE A 392 -10.27 -20.87 -5.39
N ILE A 393 -9.08 -21.07 -4.79
CA ILE A 393 -7.87 -21.42 -5.54
C ILE A 393 -8.09 -22.73 -6.31
N VAL A 394 -8.65 -23.75 -5.66
CA VAL A 394 -8.96 -25.04 -6.31
C VAL A 394 -9.97 -24.86 -7.45
N GLU A 395 -10.96 -24.01 -7.29
CA GLU A 395 -11.96 -23.73 -8.33
C GLU A 395 -11.37 -22.94 -9.51
N THR A 396 -10.47 -21.98 -9.26
CA THR A 396 -9.73 -21.28 -10.32
C THR A 396 -8.92 -22.25 -11.17
N GLU A 397 -8.23 -23.20 -10.54
CA GLU A 397 -7.46 -24.24 -11.22
C GLU A 397 -8.35 -25.14 -12.09
N LYS A 398 -9.51 -25.60 -11.57
CA LYS A 398 -10.47 -26.42 -12.34
C LYS A 398 -10.98 -25.69 -13.58
N ARG A 399 -11.12 -24.37 -13.50
CA ARG A 399 -11.59 -23.51 -14.60
C ARG A 399 -10.46 -23.03 -15.51
N GLY A 400 -9.20 -23.30 -15.16
CA GLY A 400 -8.03 -22.83 -15.90
C GLY A 400 -7.86 -21.31 -15.85
N ILE A 401 -8.33 -20.66 -14.77
CA ILE A 401 -8.19 -19.22 -14.54
C ILE A 401 -7.00 -19.04 -13.59
N PRO A 402 -5.92 -18.34 -13.98
CA PRO A 402 -4.86 -17.95 -13.07
C PRO A 402 -5.39 -17.08 -11.92
N PHE A 403 -4.86 -17.24 -10.70
CA PHE A 403 -5.38 -16.50 -9.54
C PHE A 403 -5.13 -14.99 -9.65
N ASP A 404 -4.00 -14.58 -10.22
CA ASP A 404 -3.70 -13.19 -10.57
C ASP A 404 -4.71 -12.64 -11.58
N GLU A 405 -5.11 -13.41 -12.60
CA GLU A 405 -6.19 -13.02 -13.52
C GLU A 405 -7.54 -12.86 -12.79
N LEU A 406 -7.85 -13.73 -11.82
CA LEU A 406 -9.05 -13.59 -10.99
C LEU A 406 -9.08 -12.24 -10.25
N LEU A 407 -7.94 -11.79 -9.70
CA LEU A 407 -7.86 -10.51 -8.99
C LEU A 407 -8.20 -9.31 -9.88
N THR A 408 -7.93 -9.41 -11.19
CA THR A 408 -8.14 -8.34 -12.18
C THR A 408 -9.56 -8.23 -12.70
N ILE A 409 -10.47 -9.13 -12.31
CA ILE A 409 -11.87 -9.02 -12.73
C ILE A 409 -12.48 -7.79 -12.05
N PRO A 410 -13.02 -6.82 -12.81
CA PRO A 410 -13.51 -5.57 -12.23
C PRO A 410 -14.64 -5.79 -11.24
N GLU A 411 -14.57 -5.09 -10.10
CA GLU A 411 -15.69 -4.96 -9.18
C GLU A 411 -16.89 -4.35 -9.91
N GLN A 412 -18.10 -4.79 -9.55
CA GLN A 412 -19.33 -4.22 -10.11
C GLN A 412 -20.07 -3.44 -9.04
N ASP A 413 -20.52 -2.23 -9.35
CA ASP A 413 -21.21 -1.33 -8.42
C ASP A 413 -22.51 -1.92 -7.83
N GLU A 414 -23.11 -2.89 -8.54
CA GLU A 414 -24.33 -3.59 -8.13
C GLU A 414 -24.06 -4.78 -7.19
N TRP A 415 -22.81 -5.17 -6.96
CA TRP A 415 -22.49 -6.25 -6.05
C TRP A 415 -22.81 -5.87 -4.60
N GLU A 416 -23.56 -6.75 -3.94
CA GLU A 416 -23.89 -6.65 -2.51
C GLU A 416 -23.32 -7.84 -1.74
N TYR A 417 -22.75 -7.56 -0.58
CA TYR A 417 -22.09 -8.53 0.28
C TYR A 417 -22.99 -8.98 1.43
N SER A 418 -22.58 -9.99 2.19
CA SER A 418 -23.39 -10.55 3.28
C SER A 418 -23.71 -9.54 4.39
N ASP A 419 -22.86 -8.53 4.59
CA ASP A 419 -23.05 -7.38 5.49
C ASP A 419 -23.81 -6.21 4.83
N GLY A 420 -24.24 -6.39 3.58
CA GLY A 420 -25.06 -5.47 2.81
C GLY A 420 -24.28 -4.72 1.73
N LYS A 421 -24.93 -3.69 1.17
CA LYS A 421 -24.28 -2.79 0.21
C LYS A 421 -23.23 -1.93 0.93
N SER A 422 -22.02 -1.90 0.42
CA SER A 422 -20.91 -1.14 1.00
C SER A 422 -20.15 -0.40 -0.10
N THR A 423 -19.49 0.70 0.26
CA THR A 423 -18.70 1.51 -0.68
C THR A 423 -17.50 2.11 0.05
N THR A 424 -16.35 2.20 -0.61
CA THR A 424 -15.21 3.00 -0.12
C THR A 424 -15.56 4.49 -0.09
N CYS A 425 -14.71 5.30 0.55
CA CYS A 425 -14.90 6.76 0.67
C CYS A 425 -15.17 7.42 -0.69
N VAL A 426 -14.41 7.06 -1.73
CA VAL A 426 -14.51 7.65 -3.07
C VAL A 426 -15.65 7.03 -3.88
N ALA A 427 -15.84 5.71 -3.81
CA ALA A 427 -16.92 5.03 -4.52
C ALA A 427 -18.30 5.52 -4.05
N PHE A 428 -18.46 5.87 -2.77
CA PHE A 428 -19.67 6.51 -2.25
C PHE A 428 -20.00 7.82 -3.00
N ILE A 429 -19.00 8.69 -3.15
CA ILE A 429 -19.18 10.00 -3.80
C ILE A 429 -19.44 9.83 -5.29
N LEU A 430 -18.69 8.96 -5.96
CA LEU A 430 -18.86 8.76 -7.39
C LEU A 430 -20.16 8.01 -7.73
N SER A 431 -20.63 7.13 -6.85
CA SER A 431 -21.96 6.52 -6.97
C SER A 431 -23.04 7.59 -6.83
N MET A 432 -22.88 8.52 -5.87
CA MET A 432 -23.77 9.68 -5.75
C MET A 432 -23.74 10.54 -7.03
N TYR A 433 -22.57 10.73 -7.64
CA TYR A 433 -22.44 11.44 -8.92
C TYR A 433 -23.14 10.71 -10.08
N LYS A 434 -23.12 9.36 -10.10
CA LYS A 434 -23.91 8.56 -11.05
C LYS A 434 -25.40 8.85 -10.90
N GLU A 435 -25.92 8.78 -9.68
CA GLU A 435 -27.34 9.05 -9.38
C GLU A 435 -27.74 10.52 -9.62
N ALA A 436 -26.82 11.45 -9.33
CA ALA A 436 -27.02 12.88 -9.55
C ALA A 436 -26.89 13.29 -11.02
N GLY A 437 -26.54 12.37 -11.93
CA GLY A 437 -26.49 12.62 -13.38
C GLY A 437 -25.19 13.25 -13.88
N VAL A 438 -24.12 13.28 -13.08
CA VAL A 438 -22.82 13.89 -13.44
C VAL A 438 -22.18 13.20 -14.65
N PHE A 439 -22.19 11.87 -14.67
CA PHE A 439 -21.60 11.07 -15.75
C PHE A 439 -22.47 10.96 -17.00
N GLY A 440 -23.74 11.40 -16.95
CA GLY A 440 -24.63 11.41 -18.10
C GLY A 440 -24.73 10.04 -18.79
N PRO A 441 -24.60 9.97 -20.13
CA PRO A 441 -24.82 8.73 -20.90
C PRO A 441 -23.87 7.56 -20.57
N ILE A 442 -22.67 7.84 -20.05
CA ILE A 442 -21.67 6.80 -19.76
C ILE A 442 -21.79 6.24 -18.34
N SER A 443 -22.74 6.75 -17.54
CA SER A 443 -22.94 6.34 -16.14
C SER A 443 -23.06 4.82 -15.97
N SER A 444 -23.78 4.14 -16.87
CA SER A 444 -23.97 2.68 -16.85
C SER A 444 -22.75 1.88 -17.32
N SER A 445 -21.70 2.53 -17.80
CA SER A 445 -20.49 1.91 -18.34
C SER A 445 -19.25 2.24 -17.51
N ILE A 446 -19.44 2.81 -16.31
CA ILE A 446 -18.37 3.11 -15.35
C ILE A 446 -18.69 2.33 -14.09
N GLN A 447 -17.73 1.53 -13.63
CA GLN A 447 -17.74 0.92 -12.30
C GLN A 447 -16.96 1.83 -11.35
N VAL A 448 -17.65 2.60 -10.52
CA VAL A 448 -16.99 3.56 -9.63
C VAL A 448 -16.33 2.89 -8.42
N THR A 449 -16.65 1.62 -8.19
CA THR A 449 -15.96 0.74 -7.25
C THR A 449 -14.51 0.45 -7.65
N GLU A 450 -14.15 0.66 -8.92
CA GLU A 450 -12.77 0.55 -9.45
C GLU A 450 -11.97 1.86 -9.34
N PHE A 451 -12.55 2.92 -8.79
CA PHE A 451 -11.87 4.21 -8.73
C PHE A 451 -11.08 4.34 -7.44
N THR A 452 -9.81 4.70 -7.56
CA THR A 452 -9.04 5.23 -6.42
C THR A 452 -9.36 6.70 -6.19
N ILE A 453 -8.91 7.24 -5.06
CA ILE A 453 -9.01 8.69 -4.77
C ILE A 453 -8.29 9.51 -5.85
N ARG A 454 -7.18 8.97 -6.40
CA ARG A 454 -6.45 9.59 -7.51
C ARG A 454 -7.33 9.79 -8.72
N ASP A 455 -8.00 8.73 -9.15
CA ASP A 455 -8.83 8.76 -10.33
C ASP A 455 -9.97 9.77 -10.19
N ALA A 456 -10.57 9.86 -9.01
CA ALA A 456 -11.65 10.79 -8.74
C ALA A 456 -11.21 12.26 -8.87
N TYR A 457 -10.10 12.68 -8.27
CA TYR A 457 -9.66 14.08 -8.39
C TYR A 457 -9.10 14.40 -9.79
N MET A 458 -8.71 13.40 -10.58
CA MET A 458 -8.27 13.57 -11.96
C MET A 458 -9.43 13.83 -12.94
N LEU A 459 -10.67 13.47 -12.58
CA LEU A 459 -11.84 13.69 -13.43
C LEU A 459 -12.01 15.18 -13.75
N ARG A 460 -12.23 15.47 -15.03
CA ARG A 460 -12.44 16.81 -15.57
C ARG A 460 -13.86 17.31 -15.33
N ILE A 461 -14.25 17.35 -14.05
CA ILE A 461 -15.59 17.74 -13.58
C ILE A 461 -15.55 18.90 -12.58
N PHE A 462 -14.35 19.33 -12.17
CA PHE A 462 -14.15 20.37 -11.17
C PHE A 462 -13.88 21.74 -11.82
N GLU A 463 -13.98 22.79 -11.01
CA GLU A 463 -13.68 24.16 -11.43
C GLU A 463 -12.23 24.30 -11.88
N ASP A 464 -12.05 24.84 -13.09
CA ASP A 464 -10.75 25.06 -13.74
C ASP A 464 -10.39 26.56 -13.84
N ASN A 465 -11.34 27.45 -13.57
CA ASN A 465 -11.16 28.88 -13.57
C ASN A 465 -11.04 29.43 -12.14
N GLN A 466 -9.80 29.77 -11.76
CA GLN A 466 -9.49 30.32 -10.43
C GLN A 466 -10.29 31.57 -10.06
N THR A 467 -10.74 32.37 -11.04
CA THR A 467 -11.54 33.58 -10.79
C THR A 467 -12.96 33.28 -10.30
N ARG A 468 -13.45 32.05 -10.49
CA ARG A 468 -14.76 31.57 -10.01
C ARG A 468 -14.67 30.87 -8.65
N LEU A 469 -13.46 30.59 -8.16
CA LEU A 469 -13.28 30.03 -6.83
C LEU A 469 -13.75 31.04 -5.77
N PRO A 470 -14.25 30.56 -4.60
CA PRO A 470 -14.69 31.45 -3.53
C PRO A 470 -13.59 32.42 -3.07
N ARG A 471 -13.94 33.61 -2.58
CA ARG A 471 -12.93 34.63 -2.20
C ARG A 471 -12.00 34.21 -1.07
N TRP A 472 -12.45 33.28 -0.21
CA TRP A 472 -11.65 32.69 0.86
C TRP A 472 -10.75 31.54 0.36
N CYS A 473 -10.91 31.13 -0.89
CA CYS A 473 -10.13 30.07 -1.52
C CYS A 473 -8.74 30.59 -1.89
N ASN A 474 -7.71 29.97 -1.29
CA ASN A 474 -6.30 30.30 -1.44
C ASN A 474 -5.92 31.71 -0.97
N ASN A 475 -4.79 31.78 -0.25
CA ASN A 475 -4.12 33.04 0.04
C ASN A 475 -3.29 33.47 -1.19
N GLU A 476 -2.86 34.73 -1.23
CA GLU A 476 -2.04 35.26 -2.35
C GLU A 476 -0.76 34.44 -2.63
N ASN A 477 -0.32 33.63 -1.67
CA ASN A 477 0.95 32.90 -1.69
C ASN A 477 0.85 31.45 -2.19
N ASP A 478 -0.24 30.73 -1.93
CA ASP A 478 -0.32 29.28 -2.20
C ASP A 478 -0.89 28.95 -3.60
N GLN A 479 -1.67 29.86 -4.20
CA GLN A 479 -2.27 29.80 -5.57
C GLN A 479 -2.50 28.38 -6.13
N LEU A 480 -3.26 27.55 -5.42
CA LEU A 480 -3.64 26.22 -5.88
C LEU A 480 -4.79 26.28 -6.89
N PRO A 481 -4.94 25.29 -7.78
CA PRO A 481 -6.08 25.23 -8.70
C PRO A 481 -7.41 24.90 -7.99
N PHE A 482 -7.37 24.57 -6.69
CA PHE A 482 -8.49 24.23 -5.83
C PHE A 482 -8.34 24.89 -4.45
N CYS A 483 -9.32 24.71 -3.55
CA CYS A 483 -9.36 25.40 -2.26
C CYS A 483 -8.80 24.56 -1.12
N GLN A 484 -7.56 24.77 -0.71
CA GLN A 484 -7.05 24.09 0.49
C GLN A 484 -7.48 24.80 1.79
N ILE A 485 -8.48 24.23 2.45
CA ILE A 485 -9.19 24.83 3.58
C ILE A 485 -8.59 24.50 4.96
N LEU A 486 -7.83 23.41 5.07
CA LEU A 486 -7.12 23.04 6.30
C LEU A 486 -5.74 22.45 5.98
N GLY A 487 -4.79 22.61 6.90
CA GLY A 487 -3.56 21.83 6.96
C GLY A 487 -2.28 22.62 6.79
N GLU A 488 -1.25 22.16 7.48
CA GLU A 488 0.10 22.75 7.52
C GLU A 488 0.87 22.62 6.20
N TYR A 489 0.57 21.59 5.41
CA TYR A 489 1.32 21.24 4.19
C TYR A 489 0.45 21.40 2.94
N ARG A 490 1.07 21.86 1.86
CA ARG A 490 0.44 22.11 0.57
C ARG A 490 0.02 20.79 -0.07
N MET A 491 -1.26 20.67 -0.42
CA MET A 491 -1.76 19.54 -1.20
C MET A 491 -1.40 19.73 -2.68
N GLU A 492 -0.96 18.64 -3.33
CA GLU A 492 -0.46 18.69 -4.71
C GLU A 492 -1.47 18.14 -5.74
N LEU A 493 -2.25 17.11 -5.37
CA LEU A 493 -3.24 16.41 -6.21
C LEU A 493 -2.81 16.26 -7.70
N PRO A 494 -1.76 15.48 -7.99
CA PRO A 494 -1.17 15.41 -9.33
C PRO A 494 -2.14 14.93 -10.41
N GLY A 495 -2.31 15.71 -11.48
CA GLY A 495 -3.28 15.40 -12.54
C GLY A 495 -4.71 15.86 -12.23
N TYR A 496 -4.90 16.68 -11.18
CA TYR A 496 -6.18 17.31 -10.86
C TYR A 496 -6.89 17.86 -12.11
N ASN A 497 -8.14 17.43 -12.30
CA ASN A 497 -9.05 17.96 -13.31
C ASN A 497 -8.55 17.86 -14.76
N THR A 498 -7.90 16.74 -15.13
CA THR A 498 -7.26 16.57 -16.45
C THR A 498 -7.94 15.56 -17.38
N LEU A 499 -8.74 14.63 -16.86
CA LEU A 499 -9.28 13.49 -17.62
C LEU A 499 -10.78 13.61 -17.86
N ASP A 500 -11.20 13.62 -19.13
CA ASP A 500 -12.61 13.43 -19.44
C ASP A 500 -13.07 12.03 -19.04
N PRO A 501 -14.23 11.88 -18.38
CA PRO A 501 -14.81 10.57 -18.14
C PRO A 501 -15.11 9.80 -19.44
N TYR A 502 -14.79 8.51 -19.50
CA TYR A 502 -15.13 7.60 -20.61
C TYR A 502 -15.59 6.22 -20.09
N ALA A 503 -16.16 5.42 -20.99
CA ALA A 503 -16.63 4.07 -20.67
C ALA A 503 -15.47 3.14 -20.29
N ASN A 504 -15.69 2.28 -19.29
CA ASN A 504 -14.74 1.30 -18.75
C ASN A 504 -13.44 1.91 -18.23
N MET A 505 -13.50 3.17 -17.77
CA MET A 505 -12.40 3.87 -17.14
C MET A 505 -12.00 3.19 -15.82
N ASN A 506 -10.70 3.05 -15.59
CA ASN A 506 -10.12 2.43 -14.38
C ASN A 506 -10.33 0.91 -14.22
N GLU A 507 -10.69 0.17 -15.27
CA GLU A 507 -10.83 -1.29 -15.16
C GLU A 507 -9.53 -2.05 -15.51
N TYR A 508 -8.53 -1.37 -16.07
CA TYR A 508 -7.28 -1.98 -16.59
C TYR A 508 -6.06 -1.06 -16.40
N CYS A 509 -5.94 -0.41 -15.24
CA CYS A 509 -4.91 0.58 -14.96
C CYS A 509 -3.77 0.06 -14.07
N PRO A 510 -2.50 0.12 -14.51
CA PRO A 510 -1.38 -0.13 -13.62
C PRO A 510 -1.21 1.01 -12.60
N SER A 511 -0.62 0.70 -11.45
CA SER A 511 -0.41 1.65 -10.33
C SER A 511 1.02 1.63 -9.80
N LEU A 512 2.01 1.68 -10.71
CA LEU A 512 3.43 1.62 -10.31
C LEU A 512 4.02 2.98 -9.87
N PRO A 513 4.55 3.10 -8.64
CA PRO A 513 5.35 4.24 -8.25
C PRO A 513 6.70 4.32 -8.99
N PRO A 514 7.36 5.49 -8.96
CA PRO A 514 6.90 6.75 -8.39
C PRO A 514 6.06 7.59 -9.37
N ILE A 515 5.95 7.16 -10.64
CA ILE A 515 5.38 7.97 -11.72
C ILE A 515 3.87 7.73 -11.85
N TYR A 516 3.42 6.50 -11.55
CA TYR A 516 2.04 6.07 -11.70
C TYR A 516 1.52 6.35 -13.12
N ASP A 517 2.30 5.94 -14.12
CA ASP A 517 1.99 6.20 -15.52
C ASP A 517 0.64 5.59 -15.89
N ARG A 518 -0.15 6.35 -16.67
CA ARG A 518 -1.52 5.98 -17.04
C ARG A 518 -1.56 5.67 -18.54
N PRO A 519 -1.57 4.39 -18.96
CA PRO A 519 -1.64 4.02 -20.37
C PRO A 519 -2.92 4.52 -21.04
N SER A 520 -2.92 4.62 -22.36
CA SER A 520 -4.13 4.96 -23.09
C SER A 520 -5.21 3.89 -22.90
N ARG A 521 -6.42 4.28 -22.47
CA ARG A 521 -7.59 3.41 -22.24
C ARG A 521 -7.51 2.50 -21.00
N CYS A 522 -6.53 2.72 -20.14
CA CYS A 522 -6.87 2.88 -18.73
C CYS A 522 -7.81 4.09 -18.65
#